data_AF-A0A0L1IUB0-F1
#
_entry.id   AF-A0A0L1IUB0-F1
#
_cell.length_a   1.000
_cell.length_b   1.000
_cell.length_c   1.000
_cell.angle_alpha   90.00
_cell.angle_beta   90.00
_cell.angle_gamma   90.00
#
_symmetry.space_group_name_H-M   'P 1'
#
loop_
_entity.id
_entity.type
_entity.pdbx_description
1 polymer ?
#
loop_
_entity_poly.entity_id
_entity_poly.type
_entity_poly.pdbx_seq_one_letter_code
_entity_poly.pdbx_strand_id
1 'polypeptide(L)'
;MSRLFSTSARAFLEWAGFDRYKLSPKWRSAVERFTGPGGGAEARLGKLRRVDIKHRDDNPVHQSHFNRDDKEWVISAEISGENGRKVCHIYDDGSGTTKKGEERR
;
A
#
# COMPACT_ATOMS: atom_id res chain seq x y z
N MET A 1 -32.06 10.45 21.47
CA MET A 1 -30.67 10.02 21.76
C MET A 1 -29.82 10.23 20.52
N SER A 2 -28.97 11.24 20.57
CA SER A 2 -28.04 11.60 19.49
C SER A 2 -26.87 10.63 19.50
N ARG A 3 -26.72 9.80 18.46
CA ARG A 3 -25.50 9.00 18.26
C ARG A 3 -24.42 9.96 17.78
N LEU A 4 -23.58 10.42 18.70
CA LEU A 4 -22.37 11.15 18.36
C LEU A 4 -21.43 10.17 17.66
N PHE A 5 -21.35 10.25 16.33
CA PHE A 5 -20.30 9.59 15.58
C PHE A 5 -18.97 10.25 15.97
N SER A 6 -18.24 9.60 16.87
CA SER A 6 -16.85 9.95 17.15
C SER A 6 -16.09 9.90 15.83
N THR A 7 -15.71 11.07 15.32
CA THR A 7 -14.80 11.19 14.19
C THR A 7 -13.44 10.72 14.67
N SER A 8 -13.22 9.42 14.50
CA SER A 8 -11.98 8.71 14.81
C SER A 8 -10.77 9.56 14.43
N ALA A 9 -9.96 9.96 15.42
CA ALA A 9 -8.64 10.51 15.16
C ALA A 9 -7.93 9.59 14.16
N ARG A 10 -7.66 10.08 12.94
CA ARG A 10 -6.87 9.33 11.96
C ARG A 10 -5.53 9.11 12.64
N ALA A 11 -5.21 7.86 12.97
CA ALA A 11 -3.86 7.53 13.41
C ALA A 11 -2.94 8.04 12.31
N PHE A 12 -1.92 8.83 12.67
CA PHE A 12 -0.95 9.29 11.70
C PHE A 12 -0.34 8.05 11.05
N LEU A 13 -0.53 7.91 9.74
CA LEU A 13 0.06 6.82 8.99
C LEU A 13 1.57 7.00 9.01
N GLU A 14 2.26 6.10 9.67
CA GLU A 14 3.73 6.09 9.74
C GLU A 14 4.28 5.63 8.39
N TRP A 15 5.19 6.41 7.82
CA TRP A 15 5.88 6.06 6.58
C TRP A 15 7.32 5.67 6.90
N ALA A 16 7.74 4.51 6.39
CA ALA A 16 9.07 3.96 6.59
C ALA A 16 9.62 3.34 5.29
N GLY A 17 10.88 2.92 5.31
CA GLY A 17 11.57 2.37 4.15
C GLY A 17 11.96 3.45 3.14
N PHE A 18 11.71 3.20 1.87
CA PHE A 18 12.01 4.16 0.79
C PHE A 18 11.17 5.43 0.94
N ASP A 19 11.80 6.59 0.74
CA ASP A 19 11.13 7.87 0.80
C ASP A 19 10.12 8.03 -0.34
N ARG A 20 8.83 8.09 0.01
CA ARG A 20 7.72 8.27 -0.95
C ARG A 20 7.85 9.54 -1.80
N TYR A 21 8.56 10.57 -1.33
CA TYR A 21 8.77 11.80 -2.08
C TYR A 21 9.86 11.68 -3.15
N LYS A 22 10.71 10.65 -3.06
CA LYS A 22 11.69 10.30 -4.09
C LYS A 22 11.10 9.40 -5.18
N LEU A 23 9.88 8.87 -4.97
CA LEU A 23 9.16 8.14 -6.02
C LEU A 23 8.82 9.08 -7.17
N SER A 24 8.77 8.52 -8.39
CA SER A 24 8.21 9.28 -9.51
C SER A 24 6.75 9.64 -9.22
N PRO A 25 6.22 10.75 -9.78
CA PRO A 25 4.86 11.21 -9.49
C PRO A 25 3.79 10.12 -9.66
N LYS A 26 3.95 9.28 -10.70
CA LYS A 26 3.08 8.14 -10.99
C LYS A 26 3.02 7.15 -9.83
N TRP A 27 4.18 6.69 -9.37
CA TRP A 27 4.30 5.71 -8.29
C TRP A 27 3.90 6.27 -6.94
N ARG A 28 4.21 7.53 -6.68
CA ARG A 28 3.75 8.23 -5.50
C ARG A 28 2.23 8.25 -5.43
N SER A 29 1.57 8.68 -6.51
CA SER A 29 0.10 8.70 -6.58
C SER A 29 -0.51 7.30 -6.43
N ALA A 30 0.13 6.28 -7.00
CA ALA A 30 -0.32 4.89 -6.85
C ALA A 30 -0.29 4.43 -5.38
N VAL A 31 0.84 4.64 -4.69
CA VAL A 31 0.99 4.28 -3.27
C VAL A 31 0.02 5.07 -2.40
N GLU A 32 -0.11 6.37 -2.62
CA GLU A 32 -1.05 7.24 -1.90
C GLU A 32 -2.51 6.82 -2.13
N ARG A 33 -2.89 6.40 -3.35
CA ARG A 33 -4.23 5.90 -3.66
C ARG A 33 -4.52 4.56 -2.99
N PHE A 34 -3.57 3.63 -3.04
CA PHE A 34 -3.74 2.30 -2.47
C PHE A 34 -3.83 2.32 -0.94
N THR A 35 -3.01 3.17 -0.31
CA THR A 35 -2.92 3.35 1.16
C THR A 35 -3.85 4.46 1.69
N GLY A 36 -4.55 5.16 0.80
CA GLY A 36 -5.46 6.23 1.15
C GLY A 36 -6.76 5.73 1.79
N PRO A 37 -7.55 6.63 2.39
CA PRO A 37 -8.85 6.27 2.97
C PRO A 37 -9.78 5.61 1.94
N GLY A 38 -10.28 4.42 2.25
CA GLY A 38 -11.09 3.60 1.34
C GLY A 38 -10.31 2.91 0.22
N GLY A 39 -8.97 2.96 0.25
CA GLY A 39 -8.10 2.26 -0.69
C GLY A 39 -8.02 0.75 -0.44
N GLY A 40 -7.42 0.02 -1.40
CA GLY A 40 -7.30 -1.44 -1.36
C GLY A 40 -6.52 -1.98 -0.15
N ALA A 41 -5.63 -1.18 0.45
CA ALA A 41 -4.93 -1.55 1.68
C ALA A 41 -5.85 -1.52 2.91
N GLU A 42 -6.64 -0.45 3.08
CA GLU A 42 -7.55 -0.31 4.22
C GLU A 42 -8.69 -1.34 4.15
N ALA A 43 -9.20 -1.63 2.95
CA ALA A 43 -10.21 -2.66 2.75
C ALA A 43 -9.76 -4.07 3.22
N ARG A 44 -8.45 -4.35 3.16
CA ARG A 44 -7.88 -5.66 3.54
C ARG A 44 -7.35 -5.69 4.97
N LEU A 45 -6.70 -4.62 5.42
CA LEU A 45 -5.96 -4.58 6.69
C LEU A 45 -6.64 -3.72 7.76
N GLY A 46 -7.80 -3.14 7.46
CA GLY A 46 -8.47 -2.18 8.34
C GLY A 46 -7.70 -0.86 8.39
N LYS A 47 -7.96 -0.06 9.42
CA LYS A 47 -7.31 1.26 9.56
C LYS A 47 -5.79 1.11 9.58
N LEU A 48 -5.13 1.78 8.64
CA LEU A 48 -3.69 1.65 8.45
C LEU A 48 -2.93 2.40 9.55
N ARG A 49 -1.81 1.82 9.98
CA ARG A 49 -0.90 2.35 11.01
C ARG A 49 0.47 2.66 10.44
N ARG A 50 1.02 1.78 9.60
CA ARG A 50 2.36 1.93 9.02
C ARG A 50 2.42 1.42 7.58
N VAL A 51 3.14 2.13 6.73
CA VAL A 51 3.52 1.73 5.37
C VAL A 51 5.03 1.77 5.24
N ASP A 52 5.63 0.62 4.98
CA ASP A 52 7.08 0.45 4.80
C ASP A 52 7.37 0.09 3.34
N ILE A 53 7.86 1.06 2.56
CA ILE A 53 8.14 0.86 1.14
C ILE A 53 9.46 0.13 0.99
N LYS A 54 9.42 -1.11 0.50
CA LYS A 54 10.62 -1.92 0.29
C LYS A 54 11.35 -1.44 -0.95
N HIS A 55 12.68 -1.40 -0.84
CA HIS A 55 13.57 -1.09 -1.96
C HIS A 55 14.84 -1.91 -1.85
N ARG A 56 15.53 -2.07 -2.97
CA ARG A 56 16.86 -2.68 -3.03
C ARG A 56 17.75 -1.72 -3.82
N ASP A 57 18.90 -1.36 -3.28
CA ASP A 57 19.85 -0.45 -3.96
C ASP A 57 19.17 0.83 -4.48
N ASP A 58 18.35 1.47 -3.61
CA ASP A 58 17.53 2.65 -3.93
C ASP A 58 16.51 2.49 -5.08
N ASN A 59 16.23 1.26 -5.51
CA ASN A 59 15.19 0.95 -6.50
C ASN A 59 13.97 0.30 -5.82
N PRO A 60 12.88 1.05 -5.61
CA PRO A 60 11.64 0.52 -5.03
C PRO A 60 10.76 -0.21 -6.07
N VAL A 61 10.91 0.15 -7.35
CA VAL A 61 10.12 -0.39 -8.46
C VAL A 61 10.84 -1.62 -9.04
N HIS A 62 10.15 -2.75 -9.06
CA HIS A 62 10.69 -4.01 -9.57
C HIS A 62 9.57 -4.84 -10.21
N GLN A 63 9.93 -5.88 -10.94
CA GLN A 63 8.93 -6.84 -11.42
C GLN A 63 8.51 -7.77 -10.29
N SER A 64 7.23 -8.18 -10.29
CA SER A 64 6.71 -9.08 -9.27
C SER A 64 7.46 -10.41 -9.29
N HIS A 65 8.19 -10.73 -8.22
CA HIS A 65 8.83 -12.04 -8.06
C HIS A 65 7.83 -13.14 -7.69
N PHE A 66 6.61 -12.74 -7.32
CA PHE A 66 5.58 -13.62 -6.79
C PHE A 66 4.72 -14.27 -7.88
N ASN A 67 4.54 -13.57 -9.00
CA ASN A 67 4.05 -14.17 -10.24
C ASN A 67 5.07 -13.93 -11.35
N ARG A 68 5.89 -14.94 -11.68
CA ARG A 68 6.94 -14.83 -12.70
C ARG A 68 6.40 -14.53 -14.10
N ASP A 69 5.12 -14.82 -14.34
CA ASP A 69 4.44 -14.50 -15.59
C ASP A 69 3.94 -13.05 -15.62
N ASP A 70 3.82 -12.41 -14.45
CA ASP A 70 3.46 -11.00 -14.31
C ASP A 70 4.71 -10.14 -14.52
N LYS A 71 4.86 -9.65 -15.75
CA LYS A 71 5.97 -8.76 -16.14
C LYS A 71 5.73 -7.31 -15.76
N GLU A 72 4.63 -7.01 -15.07
CA GLU A 72 4.35 -5.65 -14.64
C GLU A 72 5.29 -5.21 -13.54
N TRP A 73 5.56 -3.91 -13.57
CA TRP A 73 6.29 -3.23 -12.54
C TRP A 73 5.39 -3.03 -11.33
N VAL A 74 5.95 -3.22 -10.14
CA VAL A 74 5.26 -3.08 -8.86
C VAL A 74 6.17 -2.42 -7.83
N ILE A 75 5.56 -1.81 -6.83
CA ILE A 75 6.21 -1.44 -5.57
C ILE A 75 5.76 -2.42 -4.51
N SER A 76 6.73 -3.07 -3.86
CA SER A 76 6.45 -3.87 -2.68
C SER A 76 6.41 -2.98 -1.46
N ALA A 77 5.25 -2.89 -0.82
CA ALA A 77 5.07 -2.15 0.43
C ALA A 77 4.55 -3.09 1.50
N GLU A 78 5.16 -3.04 2.67
CA GLU A 78 4.67 -3.74 3.83
C GLU A 78 3.77 -2.82 4.64
N ILE A 79 2.49 -3.20 4.70
CA ILE A 79 1.45 -2.38 5.28
C ILE A 79 1.00 -3.06 6.57
N SER A 80 0.94 -2.29 7.65
CA SER A 80 0.41 -2.70 8.94
C SER A 80 -0.87 -1.92 9.21
N GLY A 81 -1.97 -2.63 9.41
CA GLY A 81 -3.26 -2.09 9.85
C GLY A 81 -3.75 -2.77 11.11
N GLU A 82 -4.97 -2.44 11.53
CA GLU A 82 -5.62 -3.04 12.71
C GLU A 82 -5.81 -4.56 12.60
N ASN A 83 -6.06 -5.07 11.39
CA ASN A 83 -6.28 -6.50 11.14
C ASN A 83 -4.98 -7.28 10.91
N GLY A 84 -3.82 -6.62 11.02
CA GLY A 84 -2.50 -7.26 10.91
C GLY A 84 -1.57 -6.58 9.91
N ARG A 85 -0.48 -7.28 9.58
CA ARG A 85 0.58 -6.80 8.71
C ARG A 85 0.70 -7.71 7.48
N LYS A 86 0.84 -7.11 6.30
CA LYS A 86 1.01 -7.86 5.05
C LYS A 86 1.87 -7.10 4.05
N VAL A 87 2.62 -7.83 3.25
CA VAL A 87 3.32 -7.29 2.08
C VAL A 87 2.35 -7.24 0.92
N CYS A 88 2.17 -6.05 0.37
CA CYS A 88 1.32 -5.74 -0.76
C CYS A 88 2.20 -5.35 -1.96
N HIS A 89 1.82 -5.81 -3.14
CA HIS A 89 2.39 -5.30 -4.39
C HIS A 89 1.43 -4.25 -4.94
N ILE A 90 1.92 -3.02 -5.07
CA ILE A 90 1.18 -1.87 -5.56
C ILE A 90 1.59 -1.68 -7.01
N TYR A 91 0.61 -1.62 -7.91
CA TYR A 91 0.80 -1.37 -9.33
C TYR A 91 0.76 0.12 -9.63
N ASP A 92 1.18 0.49 -10.82
CA ASP A 92 1.34 1.88 -11.24
C ASP A 92 0.01 2.65 -11.40
N ASP A 93 -1.11 1.93 -11.47
CA ASP A 93 -2.48 2.43 -11.50
C ASP A 93 -3.07 2.70 -10.10
N GLY A 94 -2.35 2.30 -9.04
CA GLY A 94 -2.77 2.42 -7.65
C GLY A 94 -3.66 1.27 -7.15
N SER A 95 -3.84 0.22 -7.96
CA SER A 95 -4.37 -1.06 -7.50
C SER A 95 -3.27 -1.86 -6.78
N GLY A 96 -3.66 -2.87 -6.00
CA GLY A 96 -2.68 -3.76 -5.41
C GLY A 96 -3.16 -5.18 -5.19
N THR A 97 -2.20 -6.08 -5.10
CA THR A 97 -2.44 -7.49 -4.77
C THR A 97 -1.72 -7.85 -3.47
N THR A 98 -2.34 -8.74 -2.70
CA THR A 98 -1.77 -9.28 -1.46
C THR A 98 -1.56 -10.78 -1.50
N LYS A 99 -2.05 -11.46 -2.54
CA LYS A 99 -1.88 -12.90 -2.78
C LYS A 99 -1.88 -13.22 -4.27
N LYS A 100 -1.38 -14.42 -4.63
CA LYS A 100 -1.12 -14.80 -6.02
C LYS A 100 -2.46 -15.07 -6.67
N GLY A 101 -2.70 -14.49 -7.85
CA GLY A 101 -3.99 -14.60 -8.52
C GLY A 101 -5.13 -13.85 -7.84
N GLU A 102 -4.82 -12.89 -6.96
CA GLU A 102 -5.83 -11.93 -6.49
C GLU A 102 -6.18 -10.95 -7.60
N GLU A 103 -7.46 -10.65 -7.73
CA GLU A 103 -7.92 -9.57 -8.60
C GLU A 103 -7.36 -8.24 -8.09
N ARG A 104 -6.87 -7.40 -9.02
CA ARG A 104 -6.34 -6.07 -8.71
C ARG A 104 -7.47 -5.20 -8.14
N ARG A 105 -7.26 -4.68 -6.93
CA ARG A 105 -8.20 -3.78 -6.23
C ARG A 105 -7.44 -2.74 -5.42
#